data_AF-A0A353CTI8-F1
#
_entry.id   AF-A0A353CTI8-F1
#
_cell.length_a   1.000
_cell.length_b   1.000
_cell.length_c   1.000
_cell.angle_alpha   90.00
_cell.angle_beta   90.00
_cell.angle_gamma   90.00
#
_symmetry.space_group_name_H-M   'P 1'
#
loop_
_entity.id
_entity.type
_entity.pdbx_description
1 polymer ?
#
loop_
_entity_poly.entity_id
_entity_poly.type
_entity_poly.pdbx_seq_one_letter_code
_entity_poly.pdbx_strand_id
1 'polypeptide(L)'
;VGTVRAAQAAGMEVGLAQVVNRLNYRRFPEFFRFVFGGLKVNYYNIIYGHYAGLMAGNAGLLRTRISSAVPYVRKGLAHIASSGLPSFARMVVNFPPCLMPEYFNVMADWELPSSEEAQEELMLPDGTMRGLQEMKAEGSAKVKGCRGCLLYDRCKGVEKSYIKLYGGSEFKAIKKLPPQKLAAAWEPS
;
A
#
# COMPACT_ATOMS: atom_id res chain seq x y z
N VAL A 1 -13.91 18.71 4.53
CA VAL A 1 -13.00 19.58 5.33
C VAL A 1 -13.61 19.92 6.68
N GLY A 2 -14.87 20.38 6.75
CA GLY A 2 -15.54 20.69 8.02
C GLY A 2 -15.54 19.54 9.03
N THR A 3 -15.86 18.32 8.60
CA THR A 3 -15.86 17.12 9.47
C THR A 3 -14.49 16.82 10.08
N VAL A 4 -13.41 16.89 9.28
CA VAL A 4 -12.04 16.63 9.76
C VAL A 4 -11.66 17.66 10.83
N ARG A 5 -11.90 18.94 10.57
CA ARG A 5 -11.58 20.00 11.52
C ARG A 5 -12.40 19.91 12.80
N ALA A 6 -13.68 19.53 12.71
CA ALA A 6 -14.53 19.34 13.88
C ALA A 6 -14.04 18.17 14.75
N ALA A 7 -13.67 17.04 14.14
CA ALA A 7 -13.10 15.90 14.86
C ALA A 7 -11.77 16.26 15.56
N GLN A 8 -10.88 16.97 14.86
CA GLN A 8 -9.63 17.46 15.43
C GLN A 8 -9.85 18.44 16.59
N ALA A 9 -10.82 19.35 16.46
CA ALA A 9 -11.18 20.30 17.52
C ALA A 9 -11.77 19.61 18.76
N ALA A 10 -12.39 18.44 18.57
CA ALA A 10 -12.86 17.58 19.66
C ALA A 10 -11.74 16.68 20.26
N GLY A 11 -10.49 16.81 19.80
CA GLY A 11 -9.36 16.01 20.28
C GLY A 11 -9.32 14.58 19.73
N MET A 12 -10.08 14.28 18.67
CA MET A 12 -10.10 12.96 18.05
C MET A 12 -8.93 12.79 17.08
N GLU A 13 -8.30 11.62 17.10
CA GLU A 13 -7.38 11.23 16.05
C GLU A 13 -8.14 10.99 14.73
N VAL A 14 -7.57 11.47 13.62
CA VAL A 14 -8.17 11.32 12.30
C VAL A 14 -7.22 10.51 11.44
N GLY A 15 -7.71 9.37 10.96
CA GLY A 15 -7.04 8.53 9.97
C GLY A 15 -7.60 8.71 8.57
N LEU A 16 -6.74 8.52 7.56
CA LEU A 16 -7.15 8.60 6.16
C LEU A 16 -6.63 7.42 5.34
N ALA A 17 -7.53 6.58 4.84
CA ALA A 17 -7.21 5.57 3.83
C ALA A 17 -7.57 6.05 2.43
N GLN A 18 -6.65 5.94 1.48
CA GLN A 18 -6.88 6.27 0.07
C GLN A 18 -6.49 5.12 -0.84
N VAL A 19 -7.47 4.64 -1.61
CA VAL A 19 -7.25 3.63 -2.65
C VAL A 19 -6.76 4.30 -3.94
N VAL A 20 -5.60 3.86 -4.43
CA VAL A 20 -4.99 4.34 -5.68
C VAL A 20 -5.76 3.80 -6.89
N ASN A 21 -6.18 4.70 -7.77
CA ASN A 21 -6.88 4.34 -9.01
C ASN A 21 -6.63 5.37 -10.12
N ARG A 22 -7.07 5.06 -11.35
CA ARG A 22 -6.86 5.88 -12.55
C ARG A 22 -7.34 7.33 -12.43
N LEU A 23 -8.38 7.58 -11.62
CA LEU A 23 -8.99 8.89 -11.48
C LEU A 23 -8.21 9.80 -10.54
N ASN A 24 -7.47 9.24 -9.57
CA ASN A 24 -6.89 10.02 -8.49
C ASN A 24 -5.35 10.05 -8.47
N TYR A 25 -4.64 9.04 -8.99
CA TYR A 25 -3.21 8.89 -8.70
C TYR A 25 -2.37 10.11 -9.11
N ARG A 26 -2.75 10.81 -10.19
CA ARG A 26 -2.03 11.99 -10.68
C ARG A 26 -2.10 13.19 -9.73
N ARG A 27 -3.17 13.26 -8.93
CA ARG A 27 -3.44 14.36 -7.99
C ARG A 27 -2.85 14.10 -6.61
N PHE A 28 -2.16 12.98 -6.41
CA PHE A 28 -1.58 12.64 -5.12
C PHE A 28 -0.71 13.78 -4.57
N PRO A 29 0.24 14.39 -5.32
CA PRO A 29 1.06 15.46 -4.75
C PRO A 29 0.24 16.64 -4.17
N GLU A 30 -0.85 17.03 -4.83
CA GLU A 30 -1.78 18.06 -4.33
C GLU A 30 -2.53 17.60 -3.10
N PHE A 31 -3.05 16.37 -3.14
CA PHE A 31 -3.74 15.74 -2.04
C PHE A 31 -2.86 15.65 -0.79
N PHE A 32 -1.59 15.23 -0.94
CA PHE A 32 -0.64 15.16 0.16
C PHE A 32 -0.39 16.54 0.78
N ARG A 33 -0.16 17.57 -0.05
CA ARG A 33 0.00 18.95 0.46
C ARG A 33 -1.23 19.43 1.22
N PHE A 34 -2.42 19.13 0.72
CA PHE A 34 -3.67 19.54 1.36
C PHE A 34 -3.91 18.80 2.69
N VAL A 35 -3.82 17.48 2.70
CA VAL A 35 -4.17 16.67 3.87
C VAL A 35 -3.08 16.73 4.94
N PHE A 36 -1.82 16.52 4.57
CA PHE A 36 -0.72 16.48 5.55
C PHE A 36 -0.22 17.87 5.91
N GLY A 37 -0.02 18.74 4.91
CA GLY A 37 0.43 20.11 5.16
C GLY A 37 -0.68 21.01 5.70
N GLY A 38 -1.88 20.93 5.11
CA GLY A 38 -3.00 21.82 5.42
C GLY A 38 -3.89 21.36 6.58
N LEU A 39 -4.26 20.08 6.61
CA LEU A 39 -5.12 19.53 7.67
C LEU A 39 -4.33 18.89 8.81
N LYS A 40 -3.02 18.67 8.66
CA LYS A 40 -2.16 18.04 9.68
C LYS A 40 -2.67 16.67 10.14
N VAL A 41 -3.29 15.92 9.24
CA VAL A 41 -3.62 14.50 9.46
C VAL A 41 -2.29 13.74 9.50
N ASN A 42 -2.07 12.90 10.51
CA ASN A 42 -0.83 12.16 10.71
C ASN A 42 -0.99 10.66 10.44
N TYR A 43 -2.17 10.07 10.65
CA TYR A 43 -2.42 8.65 10.32
C TYR A 43 -2.99 8.47 8.91
N TYR A 44 -2.34 7.67 8.05
CA TYR A 44 -2.79 7.46 6.68
C TYR A 44 -2.27 6.19 6.01
N ASN A 45 -3.08 5.67 5.09
CA ASN A 45 -2.76 4.52 4.26
C ASN A 45 -2.98 4.84 2.78
N ILE A 46 -1.95 4.61 1.99
CA ILE A 46 -1.98 4.62 0.53
C ILE A 46 -2.11 3.18 0.08
N ILE A 47 -3.30 2.81 -0.38
CA ILE A 47 -3.64 1.41 -0.65
C ILE A 47 -3.68 1.20 -2.16
N TYR A 48 -2.87 0.30 -2.68
CA TYR A 48 -3.09 -0.18 -4.04
C TYR A 48 -4.25 -1.20 -4.03
N GLY A 49 -5.30 -0.91 -4.79
CA GLY A 49 -6.52 -1.73 -4.77
C GLY A 49 -6.37 -3.07 -5.49
N HIS A 50 -7.05 -4.10 -4.99
CA HIS A 50 -7.19 -5.39 -5.66
C HIS A 50 -8.30 -5.34 -6.71
N TYR A 51 -8.07 -5.91 -7.90
CA TYR A 51 -9.11 -6.02 -8.93
C TYR A 51 -10.05 -7.20 -8.64
N ALA A 52 -10.78 -7.08 -7.53
CA ALA A 52 -11.81 -8.02 -7.08
C ALA A 52 -13.10 -7.26 -6.72
N GLY A 53 -14.22 -7.98 -6.59
CA GLY A 53 -15.52 -7.41 -6.21
C GLY A 53 -15.93 -6.21 -7.08
N LEU A 54 -16.35 -5.12 -6.42
CA LEU A 54 -16.77 -3.89 -7.11
C LEU A 54 -15.65 -3.24 -7.92
N MET A 55 -14.38 -3.38 -7.51
CA MET A 55 -13.26 -2.82 -8.27
C MET A 55 -13.04 -3.59 -9.58
N ALA A 56 -13.30 -4.90 -9.59
CA ALA A 56 -13.29 -5.70 -10.82
C ALA A 56 -14.41 -5.27 -11.77
N GLY A 57 -15.64 -5.11 -11.26
CA GLY A 57 -16.79 -4.64 -12.05
C GLY A 57 -16.58 -3.25 -12.65
N ASN A 58 -15.80 -2.41 -12.00
CA ASN A 58 -15.48 -1.05 -12.45
C ASN A 58 -14.06 -0.92 -13.03
N ALA A 59 -13.41 -2.03 -13.39
CA ALA A 59 -12.01 -2.01 -13.81
C ALA A 59 -11.78 -1.10 -15.03
N GLY A 60 -12.71 -1.04 -15.98
CA GLY A 60 -12.61 -0.13 -17.14
C GLY A 60 -12.41 1.34 -16.74
N LEU A 61 -13.05 1.78 -15.66
CA LEU A 61 -12.92 3.13 -15.13
C LEU A 61 -11.70 3.28 -14.21
N LEU A 62 -11.52 2.34 -13.28
CA LEU A 62 -10.63 2.54 -12.13
C LEU A 62 -9.21 2.02 -12.35
N ARG A 63 -9.01 1.08 -13.28
CA ARG A 63 -7.74 0.37 -13.40
C ARG A 63 -6.58 1.28 -13.83
N THR A 64 -5.45 1.13 -13.15
CA THR A 64 -4.16 1.72 -13.50
C THR A 64 -3.04 0.70 -13.34
N ARG A 65 -1.88 0.91 -13.96
CA ARG A 65 -0.67 0.16 -13.60
C ARG A 65 -0.09 0.70 -12.29
N ILE A 66 0.54 -0.15 -11.49
CA ILE A 66 1.22 0.30 -10.26
C ILE A 66 2.36 1.26 -10.63
N SER A 67 3.17 0.91 -11.62
CA SER A 67 4.25 1.76 -12.16
C SER A 67 3.78 3.14 -12.65
N SER A 68 2.54 3.29 -13.11
CA SER A 68 2.00 4.60 -13.49
C SER A 68 1.71 5.49 -12.27
N ALA A 69 1.27 4.90 -11.16
CA ALA A 69 0.98 5.64 -9.93
C ALA A 69 2.24 5.96 -9.12
N VAL A 70 3.24 5.08 -9.15
CA VAL A 70 4.48 5.15 -8.36
C VAL A 70 5.17 6.53 -8.41
N PRO A 71 5.38 7.19 -9.56
CA PRO A 71 6.00 8.51 -9.59
C PRO A 71 5.26 9.58 -8.77
N TYR A 72 3.92 9.48 -8.70
CA TYR A 72 3.09 10.42 -7.96
C TYR A 72 3.02 10.09 -6.48
N VAL A 73 2.97 8.80 -6.14
CA VAL A 73 3.09 8.32 -4.76
C VAL A 73 4.44 8.74 -4.16
N ARG A 74 5.55 8.54 -4.89
CA ARG A 74 6.89 9.01 -4.49
C ARG A 74 6.93 10.50 -4.16
N LYS A 75 6.33 11.34 -5.02
CA LYS A 75 6.24 12.79 -4.78
C LYS A 75 5.46 13.12 -3.50
N GLY A 76 4.36 12.41 -3.23
CA GLY A 76 3.60 12.54 -1.99
C GLY A 76 4.43 12.16 -0.75
N LEU A 77 5.05 10.99 -0.77
CA LEU A 77 5.90 10.50 0.32
C LEU A 77 7.13 11.40 0.56
N ALA A 78 7.70 11.98 -0.49
CA ALA A 78 8.78 12.96 -0.35
C ALA A 78 8.32 14.24 0.36
N HIS A 79 7.08 14.69 0.14
CA HIS A 79 6.53 15.83 0.88
C HIS A 79 6.39 15.53 2.39
N ILE A 80 5.96 14.31 2.74
CA ILE A 80 5.92 13.88 4.15
C ILE A 80 7.31 13.92 4.75
N ALA A 81 8.31 13.33 4.09
CA ALA A 81 9.69 13.32 4.56
C ALA A 81 10.21 14.73 4.88
N SER A 82 9.83 15.72 4.06
CA SER A 82 10.21 17.12 4.26
C SER A 82 9.36 17.89 5.28
N SER A 83 8.21 17.35 5.68
CA SER A 83 7.23 18.07 6.53
C SER A 83 7.53 17.99 8.03
N GLY A 84 8.43 17.10 8.44
CA GLY A 84 8.71 16.82 9.87
C GLY A 84 7.59 16.05 10.59
N LEU A 85 6.51 15.69 9.89
CA LEU A 85 5.47 14.81 10.43
C LEU A 85 6.03 13.38 10.60
N PRO A 86 5.61 12.64 11.63
CA PRO A 86 6.00 11.25 11.77
C PRO A 86 5.49 10.45 10.57
N SER A 87 6.35 9.61 10.02
CA SER A 87 5.92 8.52 9.14
C SER A 87 5.74 7.25 9.94
N PHE A 88 4.60 6.59 9.78
CA PHE A 88 4.28 5.35 10.46
C PHE A 88 4.69 4.14 9.62
N ALA A 89 4.92 3.02 10.28
CA ALA A 89 4.93 1.74 9.59
C ALA A 89 3.59 1.55 8.86
N ARG A 90 3.56 0.74 7.80
CA ARG A 90 2.32 0.33 7.10
C ARG A 90 1.53 1.42 6.35
N MET A 91 2.11 2.58 6.10
CA MET A 91 1.50 3.65 5.28
C MET A 91 1.27 3.28 3.81
N VAL A 92 2.08 2.39 3.24
CA VAL A 92 2.01 2.03 1.82
C VAL A 92 1.58 0.57 1.68
N VAL A 93 0.31 0.34 1.41
CA VAL A 93 -0.31 -0.99 1.49
C VAL A 93 -0.50 -1.59 0.10
N ASN A 94 -0.22 -2.88 -0.04
CA ASN A 94 -0.38 -3.66 -1.29
C ASN A 94 0.50 -3.22 -2.47
N PHE A 95 1.59 -2.50 -2.21
CA PHE A 95 2.60 -2.22 -3.23
C PHE A 95 3.72 -3.26 -3.16
N PRO A 96 4.12 -3.87 -4.29
CA PRO A 96 5.32 -4.70 -4.33
C PRO A 96 6.59 -3.87 -4.09
N PRO A 97 7.47 -4.27 -3.14
CA PRO A 97 8.67 -3.52 -2.80
C PRO A 97 9.56 -3.13 -3.98
N CYS A 98 9.60 -3.96 -5.03
CA CYS A 98 10.44 -3.73 -6.19
C CYS A 98 10.11 -2.48 -7.01
N LEU A 99 8.94 -1.87 -6.81
CA LEU A 99 8.57 -0.66 -7.52
C LEU A 99 9.02 0.62 -6.80
N MET A 100 9.18 0.57 -5.47
CA MET A 100 9.59 1.68 -4.61
C MET A 100 10.45 1.20 -3.43
N PRO A 101 11.60 0.55 -3.68
CA PRO A 101 12.39 -0.11 -2.63
C PRO A 101 12.99 0.84 -1.59
N GLU A 102 13.03 2.14 -1.90
CA GLU A 102 13.46 3.19 -0.98
C GLU A 102 12.40 3.61 0.05
N TYR A 103 11.19 3.04 -0.02
CA TYR A 103 10.10 3.20 0.95
C TYR A 103 9.68 1.86 1.57
N PHE A 104 10.54 0.85 1.47
CA PHE A 104 10.27 -0.51 1.92
C PHE A 104 9.84 -0.59 3.39
N ASN A 105 10.46 0.21 4.26
CA ASN A 105 10.19 0.20 5.70
C ASN A 105 8.82 0.77 6.12
N VAL A 106 8.10 1.43 5.22
CA VAL A 106 6.72 1.91 5.47
C VAL A 106 5.68 1.11 4.68
N MET A 107 6.07 0.01 4.04
CA MET A 107 5.16 -0.84 3.29
C MET A 107 4.50 -1.90 4.17
N ALA A 108 3.26 -2.24 3.83
CA ALA A 108 2.50 -3.33 4.44
C ALA A 108 1.88 -4.26 3.40
N ASP A 109 1.50 -5.45 3.86
CA ASP A 109 0.79 -6.47 3.10
C ASP A 109 1.53 -6.95 1.85
N TRP A 110 2.86 -6.93 1.87
CA TRP A 110 3.71 -7.50 0.80
C TRP A 110 4.33 -8.85 1.18
N GLU A 111 4.31 -9.20 2.46
CA GLU A 111 4.94 -10.40 3.03
C GLU A 111 4.05 -11.63 2.91
N LEU A 112 4.68 -12.80 2.91
CA LEU A 112 4.02 -14.06 3.22
C LEU A 112 3.68 -14.09 4.72
N PRO A 113 2.59 -14.76 5.11
CA PRO A 113 2.30 -14.97 6.53
C PRO A 113 3.48 -15.62 7.24
N SER A 114 3.85 -15.09 8.40
CA SER A 114 4.79 -15.72 9.33
C SER A 114 4.02 -16.43 10.43
N SER A 115 4.63 -17.44 11.06
CA SER A 115 4.02 -18.14 12.20
C SER A 115 3.96 -17.30 13.49
N GLU A 116 4.59 -16.12 13.49
CA GLU A 116 4.74 -15.26 14.68
C GLU A 116 3.70 -14.14 14.75
N GLU A 117 3.02 -13.82 13.64
CA GLU A 117 1.98 -12.80 13.60
C GLU A 117 0.62 -13.41 13.97
N ALA A 118 -0.15 -12.70 14.80
CA ALA A 118 -1.55 -13.06 15.05
C ALA A 118 -2.29 -13.09 13.71
N GLN A 119 -2.77 -14.28 13.33
CA GLN A 119 -3.52 -14.43 12.10
C GLN A 119 -4.90 -13.81 12.27
N GLU A 120 -5.16 -12.74 11.52
CA GLU A 120 -6.50 -12.16 11.44
C GLU A 120 -7.39 -13.15 10.68
N GLU A 121 -8.36 -13.74 11.38
CA GLU A 121 -9.31 -14.65 10.76
C GLU A 121 -10.56 -13.89 10.28
N LEU A 122 -11.05 -14.29 9.11
CA LEU A 122 -12.31 -13.82 8.56
C LEU A 122 -13.31 -14.97 8.47
N MET A 123 -14.53 -14.69 8.89
CA MET A 123 -15.67 -15.56 8.61
C MET A 123 -16.16 -15.30 7.19
N LEU A 124 -16.13 -16.34 6.36
CA LEU A 124 -16.67 -16.32 5.00
C LEU A 124 -18.19 -16.49 5.02
N PRO A 125 -18.89 -16.15 3.91
CA PRO A 125 -20.36 -16.27 3.83
C PRO A 125 -20.90 -17.69 4.06
N ASP A 126 -20.07 -18.71 3.85
CA ASP A 126 -20.41 -20.12 4.11
C ASP A 126 -20.16 -20.54 5.57
N GLY A 127 -19.77 -19.59 6.43
CA GLY A 127 -19.48 -19.82 7.85
C GLY A 127 -18.06 -20.34 8.14
N THR A 128 -17.22 -20.55 7.12
CA THR A 128 -15.85 -21.01 7.33
C THR A 128 -14.95 -19.87 7.80
N MET A 129 -14.01 -20.18 8.70
CA MET A 129 -12.97 -19.25 9.14
C MET A 129 -11.72 -19.43 8.28
N ARG A 130 -11.13 -18.32 7.84
CA ARG A 130 -9.92 -18.31 7.01
C ARG A 130 -8.98 -17.20 7.46
N GLY A 131 -7.68 -17.49 7.52
CA GLY A 131 -6.65 -16.48 7.75
C GLY A 131 -6.54 -15.50 6.59
N LEU A 132 -6.66 -14.19 6.86
CA LEU A 132 -6.62 -13.13 5.85
C LEU A 132 -5.29 -13.10 5.10
N GLN A 133 -4.18 -13.27 5.82
CA GLN A 133 -2.83 -13.24 5.24
C GLN A 133 -2.60 -14.43 4.31
N GLU A 134 -3.15 -15.60 4.65
CA GLU A 134 -3.13 -16.80 3.81
C GLU A 134 -3.93 -16.59 2.52
N MET A 135 -5.15 -16.06 2.64
CA MET A 135 -5.97 -15.70 1.47
C MET A 135 -5.26 -14.70 0.55
N LYS A 136 -4.58 -13.69 1.12
CA LYS A 136 -3.76 -12.72 0.38
C LYS A 136 -2.58 -13.39 -0.33
N ALA A 137 -1.92 -14.36 0.32
CA ALA A 137 -0.82 -15.12 -0.27
C ALA A 137 -1.30 -16.03 -1.41
N GLU A 138 -2.40 -16.75 -1.23
CA GLU A 138 -3.07 -17.55 -2.26
C GLU A 138 -3.51 -16.70 -3.46
N GLY A 139 -3.96 -15.48 -3.21
CA GLY A 139 -4.33 -14.49 -4.23
C GLY A 139 -3.15 -13.90 -5.00
N SER A 140 -1.91 -14.16 -4.58
CA SER A 140 -0.68 -13.62 -5.15
C SER A 140 0.11 -14.65 -5.94
N ALA A 141 0.95 -14.19 -6.86
CA ALA A 141 1.88 -15.03 -7.60
C ALA A 141 3.18 -14.27 -7.91
N LYS A 142 4.30 -15.01 -7.94
CA LYS A 142 5.59 -14.47 -8.38
C LYS A 142 5.64 -14.48 -9.91
N VAL A 143 6.16 -13.40 -10.49
CA VAL A 143 6.31 -13.26 -11.95
C VAL A 143 7.75 -13.57 -12.38
N LYS A 144 8.00 -13.68 -13.69
CA LYS A 144 9.36 -13.96 -14.23
C LYS A 144 10.43 -13.01 -13.66
N GLY A 145 10.09 -11.73 -13.50
CA GLY A 145 10.98 -10.71 -12.95
C GLY A 145 11.35 -10.89 -11.48
N CYS A 146 10.66 -11.75 -10.73
CA CYS A 146 10.98 -12.06 -9.34
C CYS A 146 12.23 -12.95 -9.20
N ARG A 147 12.66 -13.65 -10.25
CA ARG A 147 13.73 -14.65 -10.15
C ARG A 147 15.04 -14.04 -9.62
N GLY A 148 15.56 -14.62 -8.54
CA GLY A 148 16.76 -14.14 -7.85
C GLY A 148 16.59 -12.80 -7.11
N CYS A 149 15.37 -12.42 -6.73
CA CYS A 149 15.12 -11.27 -5.88
C CYS A 149 15.61 -11.51 -4.46
N LEU A 150 16.22 -10.50 -3.83
CA LEU A 150 16.61 -10.50 -2.41
C LEU A 150 15.43 -10.81 -1.48
N LEU A 151 14.22 -10.37 -1.85
CA LEU A 151 13.00 -10.56 -1.07
C LEU A 151 12.19 -11.77 -1.56
N TYR A 152 12.78 -12.67 -2.35
CA TYR A 152 12.01 -13.74 -3.00
C TYR A 152 11.27 -14.61 -2.00
N ASP A 153 11.90 -15.03 -0.90
CA ASP A 153 11.29 -15.96 0.06
C ASP A 153 10.34 -15.28 1.04
N ARG A 154 10.40 -13.96 1.19
CA ARG A 154 9.51 -13.19 2.07
C ARG A 154 8.33 -12.55 1.34
N CYS A 155 8.51 -12.14 0.09
CA CYS A 155 7.47 -11.42 -0.64
C CYS A 155 6.43 -12.38 -1.20
N LYS A 156 5.13 -12.17 -0.93
CA LYS A 156 4.05 -13.00 -1.49
C LYS A 156 3.94 -12.91 -3.02
N GLY A 157 4.51 -11.86 -3.62
CA GLY A 157 4.49 -11.61 -5.05
C GLY A 157 3.46 -10.55 -5.42
N VAL A 158 2.86 -10.71 -6.60
CA VAL A 158 1.91 -9.75 -7.17
C VAL A 158 0.55 -10.43 -7.27
N GLU A 159 -0.49 -9.67 -6.98
CA GLU A 159 -1.88 -10.11 -7.09
C GLU A 159 -2.20 -10.73 -8.47
N LYS A 160 -2.76 -11.95 -8.47
CA LYS A 160 -3.11 -12.68 -9.69
C LYS A 160 -4.09 -11.88 -10.56
N SER A 161 -5.01 -11.16 -9.93
CA SER A 161 -5.97 -10.27 -10.61
C SER A 161 -5.26 -9.13 -11.37
N TYR A 162 -4.19 -8.57 -10.80
CA TYR A 162 -3.33 -7.59 -11.47
C TYR A 162 -2.58 -8.21 -12.66
N ILE A 163 -1.94 -9.36 -12.43
CA ILE A 163 -1.16 -10.07 -13.46
C ILE A 163 -2.05 -10.39 -14.68
N LYS A 164 -3.29 -10.84 -14.45
CA LYS A 164 -4.26 -11.12 -15.52
C LYS A 164 -4.55 -9.89 -16.39
N LEU A 165 -4.57 -8.70 -15.80
CA LEU A 165 -4.90 -7.46 -16.51
C LEU A 165 -3.69 -6.82 -17.21
N TYR A 166 -2.50 -6.93 -16.63
CA TYR A 166 -1.35 -6.12 -17.01
C TYR A 166 -0.06 -6.89 -17.31
N GLY A 167 -0.06 -8.19 -17.04
CA GLY A 167 1.14 -9.01 -17.02
C GLY A 167 2.04 -8.70 -15.82
N GLY A 168 3.27 -9.22 -15.88
CA GLY A 168 4.27 -9.10 -14.80
C GLY A 168 5.53 -8.32 -15.19
N SER A 169 5.57 -7.65 -16.34
CA SER A 169 6.80 -7.08 -16.90
C SER A 169 7.37 -5.88 -16.12
N GLU A 170 6.55 -5.18 -15.35
CA GLU A 170 7.00 -4.00 -14.58
C GLU A 170 7.70 -4.37 -13.27
N PHE A 171 7.59 -5.61 -12.81
CA PHE A 171 8.20 -6.07 -11.57
C PHE A 171 9.58 -6.66 -11.85
N LYS A 172 10.59 -6.18 -11.11
CA LYS A 172 11.98 -6.60 -11.28
C LYS A 172 12.59 -7.00 -9.94
N ALA A 173 13.53 -7.95 -9.96
CA ALA A 173 14.23 -8.39 -8.78
C ALA A 173 15.00 -7.23 -8.13
N ILE A 174 14.82 -7.06 -6.82
CA ILE A 174 15.71 -6.23 -6.00
C ILE A 174 16.96 -7.06 -5.71
N LYS A 175 18.14 -6.50 -5.95
CA LYS A 175 19.42 -7.15 -5.58
C LYS A 175 20.03 -6.59 -4.30
N LYS A 176 19.69 -5.34 -3.99
CA LYS A 176 20.12 -4.61 -2.79
C LYS A 176 19.04 -3.59 -2.43
N LEU A 177 18.76 -3.45 -1.13
CA LEU A 177 17.87 -2.38 -0.66
C LEU A 177 18.63 -1.04 -0.63
N PRO A 178 18.05 0.03 -1.20
CA PRO A 178 18.61 1.36 -1.08
C PRO A 178 18.39 1.93 0.34
N PRO A 179 19.08 3.02 0.70
CA PRO A 179 18.76 3.78 1.90
C PRO A 179 17.27 4.17 1.93
N GLN A 180 16.64 4.02 3.09
CA GLN A 180 15.21 4.29 3.26
C GLN A 180 14.99 5.81 3.37
N LYS A 181 13.98 6.31 2.64
CA LYS A 181 13.68 7.76 2.53
C LYS A 181 12.75 8.29 3.61
N LEU A 182 12.17 7.41 4.42
CA LEU A 182 11.32 7.76 5.55
C LEU A 182 11.82 7.03 6.78
N ALA A 183 11.75 7.68 7.95
CA ALA A 183 11.96 7.00 9.23
C ALA A 183 10.60 6.44 9.67
N ALA A 184 10.45 5.12 9.71
CA ALA A 184 9.23 4.51 10.24
C ALA A 184 9.28 4.64 11.77
N ALA A 185 8.46 5.53 12.34
CA ALA A 185 8.10 5.44 13.74
C ALA A 185 7.35 4.12 13.94
N TRP A 186 7.83 3.31 14.87
CA TRP A 186 7.12 2.10 15.29
C TRP A 186 5.88 2.56 16.06
N GLU A 187 4.69 2.11 15.66
CA GLU A 187 3.50 2.29 16.50
C GLU A 187 3.72 1.42 17.75
N PRO A 188 3.61 1.96 18.98
CA PRO A 188 3.54 1.11 20.16
C PRO A 188 2.30 0.23 20.02
N SER A 189 2.54 -1.09 20.02
CA SER A 189 1.52 -2.13 20.14
C SER A 189 0.66 -1.95 21.37
#